data_AF-A0A7L4ZQL3-F1
#
_entry.id   AF-A0A7L4ZQL3-F1
#
_cell.length_a   1.000
_cell.length_b   1.000
_cell.length_c   1.000
_cell.angle_alpha   90.00
_cell.angle_beta   90.00
_cell.angle_gamma   90.00
#
_symmetry.space_group_name_H-M   'P 1'
#
loop_
_entity.id
_entity.type
_entity.pdbx_description
1 polymer ?
#
loop_
_entity_poly.entity_id
_entity_poly.type
_entity_poly.pdbx_seq_one_letter_code
_entity_poly.pdbx_strand_id
1 'polypeptide(L)'
;MKKIYTLTFLITSFVCQAQIVNIPDANFKNALVNDIVVDIDNNGVYDSDADLNNDGEIQVSEAESVISLNISFKNITSLEGIASFSNLIKLYCTDNPFIEFDVSSLINLETLRCWDIDQVVSIDLSSNINLTSLECDVNDSLEFLNIQNGNNQNLVRLWTDSSPNLVCIQVDDEVYANNQTCNNNEWCKDISTTYNENCTLGINEFNYNAINVFPNPTKNELTINSNLSVESFKIYSTNGKLVMSKKLQNNKIDLFNLNSGIYFIKFQSQNKTIIKKIIKE
;
A
#
# COMPACT_ATOMS: atom_id res chain seq x y z
N MET A 1 -28.42 -56.66 46.88
CA MET A 1 -27.53 -55.48 47.01
C MET A 1 -27.58 -54.71 45.70
N LYS A 2 -28.37 -53.64 45.63
CA LYS A 2 -28.51 -52.82 44.41
C LYS A 2 -27.30 -51.87 44.35
N LYS A 3 -26.43 -52.03 43.35
CA LYS A 3 -25.30 -51.13 43.10
C LYS A 3 -25.86 -49.82 42.54
N ILE A 4 -25.85 -48.78 43.37
CA ILE A 4 -26.13 -47.41 42.95
C ILE A 4 -24.84 -46.88 42.32
N TYR A 5 -24.87 -46.66 41.00
CA TYR A 5 -23.79 -45.97 40.30
C TYR A 5 -24.06 -44.47 40.41
N THR A 6 -23.30 -43.80 41.28
CA THR A 6 -23.25 -42.33 41.34
C THR A 6 -22.54 -41.83 40.08
N LEU A 7 -23.31 -41.26 39.16
CA LEU A 7 -22.81 -40.55 37.99
C LEU A 7 -22.28 -39.18 38.46
N THR A 8 -20.98 -39.09 38.71
CA THR A 8 -20.30 -37.81 38.93
C THR A 8 -20.23 -37.06 37.60
N PHE A 9 -21.04 -36.01 37.48
CA PHE A 9 -20.97 -35.05 36.38
C PHE A 9 -19.64 -34.29 36.51
N LEU A 10 -18.64 -34.66 35.71
CA LEU A 10 -17.40 -33.89 35.59
C LEU A 10 -17.77 -32.60 34.84
N ILE A 11 -18.01 -31.51 35.57
CA ILE A 11 -18.13 -30.17 34.99
C ILE A 11 -16.71 -29.81 34.53
N THR A 12 -16.36 -30.16 33.30
CA THR A 12 -15.20 -29.60 32.63
C THR A 12 -15.51 -28.13 32.41
N SER A 13 -14.99 -27.27 33.28
CA SER A 13 -14.97 -25.83 33.06
C SER A 13 -14.21 -25.58 31.77
N PHE A 14 -14.94 -25.37 30.67
CA PHE A 14 -14.36 -24.75 29.48
C PHE A 14 -13.97 -23.35 29.88
N VAL A 15 -12.69 -23.14 30.17
CA VAL A 15 -12.11 -21.80 30.24
C VAL A 15 -12.10 -21.32 28.79
N CYS A 16 -13.13 -20.56 28.42
CA CYS A 16 -13.14 -19.83 27.16
C CYS A 16 -12.08 -18.74 27.32
N GLN A 17 -10.85 -19.02 26.90
CA GLN A 17 -9.87 -17.94 26.75
C GLN A 17 -10.30 -17.13 25.53
N ALA A 18 -10.43 -15.82 25.71
CA ALA A 18 -10.67 -14.93 24.60
C ALA A 18 -9.50 -15.04 23.61
N GLN A 19 -9.82 -15.03 22.33
CA GLN A 19 -8.80 -15.16 21.28
C GLN A 19 -7.89 -13.94 21.31
N ILE A 20 -6.58 -14.15 21.42
CA ILE A 20 -5.57 -13.08 21.38
C ILE A 20 -5.33 -12.66 19.93
N VAL A 21 -5.24 -11.35 19.68
CA VAL A 21 -4.90 -10.76 18.39
C VAL A 21 -3.39 -10.89 18.15
N ASN A 22 -3.01 -11.38 16.97
CA ASN A 22 -1.60 -11.38 16.57
C ASN A 22 -1.18 -9.97 16.16
N ILE A 23 -0.26 -9.37 16.92
CA ILE A 23 0.28 -8.03 16.69
C ILE A 23 1.81 -8.12 16.74
N PRO A 24 2.47 -8.48 15.63
CA PRO A 24 3.91 -8.74 15.61
C PRO A 24 4.77 -7.47 15.66
N ASP A 25 4.25 -6.31 15.26
CA ASP A 25 4.94 -5.03 15.45
C ASP A 25 4.93 -4.65 16.94
N ALA A 26 6.12 -4.62 17.55
CA ALA A 26 6.27 -4.35 18.98
C ALA A 26 5.85 -2.92 19.37
N ASN A 27 6.03 -1.93 18.48
CA ASN A 27 5.63 -0.56 18.74
C ASN A 27 4.10 -0.44 18.66
N PHE A 28 3.46 -1.13 17.72
CA PHE A 28 2.00 -1.18 17.64
C PHE A 28 1.41 -1.86 18.87
N LYS A 29 1.95 -3.02 19.26
CA LYS A 29 1.53 -3.70 20.49
C LYS A 29 1.72 -2.82 21.72
N ASN A 30 2.87 -2.15 21.85
CA ASN A 30 3.13 -1.25 22.97
C ASN A 30 2.16 -0.08 23.01
N ALA A 31 1.86 0.54 21.87
CA ALA A 31 0.89 1.64 21.81
C ALA A 31 -0.50 1.20 22.25
N LEU A 32 -0.93 0.00 21.86
CA LEU A 32 -2.24 -0.54 22.24
C LEU A 32 -2.34 -0.94 23.71
N VAL A 33 -1.24 -1.31 24.35
CA VAL A 33 -1.25 -1.82 25.74
C VAL A 33 -0.89 -0.74 26.76
N ASN A 34 -0.06 0.25 26.39
CA ASN A 34 0.54 1.16 27.38
C ASN A 34 0.22 2.65 27.15
N ASP A 35 -0.33 3.02 26.00
CA ASP A 35 -0.59 4.41 25.67
C ASP A 35 -2.10 4.71 25.63
N ILE A 36 -2.47 5.93 26.04
CA ILE A 36 -3.84 6.42 25.91
C ILE A 36 -4.11 6.78 24.44
N VAL A 37 -4.65 5.82 23.69
CA VAL A 37 -4.84 5.89 22.23
C VAL A 37 -6.28 5.65 21.78
N VAL A 38 -7.16 5.21 22.68
CA VAL A 38 -8.57 4.90 22.40
C VAL A 38 -9.47 6.02 22.92
N ASP A 39 -10.38 6.48 22.08
CA ASP A 39 -11.49 7.37 22.44
C ASP A 39 -12.76 6.51 22.51
N ILE A 40 -13.24 6.26 23.74
CA ILE A 40 -14.29 5.26 24.00
C ILE A 40 -15.69 5.83 23.70
N ASP A 41 -15.89 7.12 23.96
CA ASP A 41 -17.20 7.77 23.85
C ASP A 41 -17.33 8.68 22.61
N ASN A 42 -16.28 8.73 21.79
CA ASN A 42 -16.17 9.52 20.57
C ASN A 42 -16.31 11.02 20.81
N ASN A 43 -15.91 11.51 21.99
CA ASN A 43 -15.96 12.92 22.34
C ASN A 43 -14.76 13.73 21.79
N GLY A 44 -13.77 13.06 21.19
CA GLY A 44 -12.55 13.64 20.66
C GLY A 44 -11.38 13.71 21.65
N VAL A 45 -11.53 13.10 22.82
CA VAL A 45 -10.50 12.94 23.86
C VAL A 45 -10.19 11.45 23.98
N TYR A 46 -8.91 11.10 24.04
CA TYR A 46 -8.48 9.73 24.25
C TYR A 46 -8.50 9.41 25.76
N ASP A 47 -9.15 8.32 26.13
CA ASP A 47 -9.50 7.97 27.52
C ASP A 47 -8.70 6.79 28.06
N SER A 48 -8.33 5.84 27.19
CA SER A 48 -7.68 4.59 27.59
C SER A 48 -6.69 4.06 26.56
N ASP A 49 -5.95 3.03 26.96
CA ASP A 49 -5.36 2.05 26.03
C ASP A 49 -6.44 1.08 25.50
N ALA A 50 -6.04 0.08 24.72
CA ALA A 50 -6.92 -0.96 24.21
C ALA A 50 -6.90 -2.24 25.07
N ASP A 51 -6.03 -2.35 26.08
CA ASP A 51 -5.92 -3.50 26.99
C ASP A 51 -6.85 -3.31 28.20
N LEU A 52 -8.14 -3.54 27.98
CA LEU A 52 -9.19 -3.26 28.96
C LEU A 52 -9.08 -4.11 30.23
N ASN A 53 -8.50 -5.30 30.13
CA ASN A 53 -8.35 -6.20 31.26
C ASN A 53 -6.96 -6.11 31.94
N ASN A 54 -6.04 -5.33 31.37
CA ASN A 54 -4.67 -5.10 31.84
C ASN A 54 -3.84 -6.39 31.96
N ASP A 55 -4.01 -7.34 31.04
CA ASP A 55 -3.24 -8.60 31.02
C ASP A 55 -2.00 -8.54 30.13
N GLY A 56 -1.75 -7.40 29.47
CA GLY A 56 -0.64 -7.17 28.57
C GLY A 56 -0.88 -7.71 27.16
N GLU A 57 -2.05 -8.32 26.90
CA GLU A 57 -2.45 -8.82 25.62
C GLU A 57 -3.65 -8.04 25.06
N ILE A 58 -3.89 -8.17 23.75
CA ILE A 58 -5.07 -7.58 23.11
C ILE A 58 -5.91 -8.75 22.67
N GLN A 59 -7.08 -8.91 23.27
CA GLN A 59 -8.04 -9.92 22.85
C GLN A 59 -8.96 -9.37 21.77
N VAL A 60 -9.53 -10.26 20.96
CA VAL A 60 -10.46 -9.90 19.88
C VAL A 60 -11.61 -9.06 20.43
N SER A 61 -12.16 -9.41 21.60
CA SER A 61 -13.23 -8.64 22.24
C SER A 61 -12.82 -7.22 22.62
N GLU A 62 -11.55 -7.00 22.96
CA GLU A 62 -11.03 -5.68 23.28
C GLU A 62 -10.83 -4.86 22.00
N ALA A 63 -10.21 -5.46 20.97
CA ALA A 63 -10.07 -4.83 19.65
C ALA A 63 -11.43 -4.47 19.03
N GLU A 64 -12.43 -5.33 19.15
CA GLU A 64 -13.80 -5.09 18.67
C GLU A 64 -14.53 -3.99 19.47
N SER A 65 -14.07 -3.64 20.66
CA SER A 65 -14.66 -2.56 21.46
C SER A 65 -14.16 -1.16 21.05
N VAL A 66 -13.04 -1.09 20.31
CA VAL A 66 -12.41 0.17 19.91
C VAL A 66 -13.12 0.76 18.69
N ILE A 67 -13.59 2.00 18.84
CA ILE A 67 -14.27 2.76 17.78
C ILE A 67 -13.42 3.88 17.17
N SER A 68 -12.45 4.39 17.92
CA SER A 68 -11.55 5.48 17.52
C SER A 68 -10.17 5.22 18.10
N LEU A 69 -9.16 5.20 17.23
CA LEU A 69 -7.80 4.81 17.56
C LEU A 69 -6.78 5.82 17.02
N ASN A 70 -5.89 6.30 17.89
CA ASN A 70 -4.78 7.17 17.52
C ASN A 70 -3.42 6.56 17.85
N ILE A 71 -2.78 6.01 16.83
CA ILE A 71 -1.45 5.42 16.87
C ILE A 71 -0.41 6.29 16.15
N SER A 72 -0.65 7.59 16.05
CA SER A 72 0.27 8.52 15.40
C SER A 72 1.57 8.71 16.20
N PHE A 73 2.70 8.94 15.52
CA PHE A 73 4.01 9.20 16.14
C PHE A 73 4.53 8.05 17.02
N LYS A 74 4.27 6.80 16.61
CA LYS A 74 4.62 5.60 17.40
C LYS A 74 5.74 4.77 16.80
N ASN A 75 6.33 5.19 15.67
CA ASN A 75 7.37 4.45 14.97
C ASN A 75 6.90 3.02 14.60
N ILE A 76 5.63 2.88 14.21
CA ILE A 76 5.02 1.62 13.80
C ILE A 76 5.40 1.32 12.35
N THR A 77 5.79 0.08 12.07
CA THR A 77 6.24 -0.37 10.75
C THR A 77 5.22 -1.26 10.03
N SER A 78 4.31 -1.92 10.77
CA SER A 78 3.22 -2.73 10.21
C SER A 78 1.95 -2.59 11.03
N LEU A 79 0.81 -2.56 10.32
CA LEU A 79 -0.54 -2.60 10.90
C LEU A 79 -1.06 -4.04 11.07
N GLU A 80 -0.23 -5.07 10.92
CA GLU A 80 -0.67 -6.46 11.13
C GLU A 80 -1.35 -6.61 12.50
N GLY A 81 -2.57 -7.16 12.47
CA GLY A 81 -3.46 -7.27 13.64
C GLY A 81 -4.62 -6.27 13.64
N ILE A 82 -4.52 -5.16 12.90
CA ILE A 82 -5.58 -4.11 12.82
C ILE A 82 -6.92 -4.66 12.32
N ALA A 83 -6.90 -5.76 11.55
CA ALA A 83 -8.12 -6.41 11.07
C ALA A 83 -9.05 -6.91 12.17
N SER A 84 -8.55 -7.09 13.41
CA SER A 84 -9.39 -7.44 14.56
C SER A 84 -10.20 -6.27 15.12
N PHE A 85 -9.89 -5.03 14.72
CA PHE A 85 -10.57 -3.80 15.13
C PHE A 85 -11.77 -3.53 14.22
N SER A 86 -12.66 -4.52 14.08
CA SER A 86 -13.70 -4.55 13.05
C SER A 86 -14.78 -3.45 13.21
N ASN A 87 -14.90 -2.86 14.40
CA ASN A 87 -15.82 -1.76 14.69
C ASN A 87 -15.14 -0.38 14.63
N LEU A 88 -13.89 -0.30 14.16
CA LEU A 88 -13.14 0.96 14.09
C LEU A 88 -13.75 1.90 13.04
N ILE A 89 -14.08 3.11 13.49
CA ILE A 89 -14.68 4.20 12.70
C ILE A 89 -13.64 5.27 12.37
N LYS A 90 -12.69 5.51 13.28
CA LYS A 90 -11.65 6.53 13.11
C LYS A 90 -10.26 5.95 13.36
N LEU A 91 -9.37 6.13 12.40
CA LEU A 91 -7.97 5.77 12.52
C LEU A 91 -7.08 7.00 12.27
N TYR A 92 -6.26 7.32 13.25
CA TYR A 92 -5.20 8.32 13.16
C TYR A 92 -3.86 7.60 13.29
N CYS A 93 -3.06 7.60 12.24
CA CYS A 93 -1.82 6.83 12.17
C CYS A 93 -0.66 7.60 11.51
N THR A 94 -0.72 8.93 11.56
CA THR A 94 0.28 9.87 11.06
C THR A 94 1.69 9.61 11.61
N ASP A 95 2.72 9.97 10.83
CA ASP A 95 4.14 9.92 11.23
C ASP A 95 4.53 8.53 11.77
N ASN A 96 4.48 7.56 10.87
CA ASN A 96 4.88 6.19 11.12
C ASN A 96 5.60 5.61 9.88
N PRO A 97 6.72 4.89 10.06
CA PRO A 97 7.50 4.31 8.97
C PRO A 97 6.89 2.98 8.47
N PHE A 98 5.63 3.02 8.02
CA PHE A 98 4.94 1.82 7.52
C PHE A 98 5.62 1.26 6.26
N ILE A 99 5.96 -0.04 6.29
CA ILE A 99 6.49 -0.75 5.12
C ILE A 99 5.35 -1.20 4.20
N GLU A 100 4.19 -1.47 4.80
CA GLU A 100 2.95 -1.85 4.13
C GLU A 100 1.79 -1.12 4.81
N PHE A 101 0.74 -0.82 4.04
CA PHE A 101 -0.43 -0.12 4.54
C PHE A 101 -1.70 -0.82 4.04
N ASP A 102 -2.33 -1.59 4.93
CA ASP A 102 -3.57 -2.31 4.64
C ASP A 102 -4.63 -2.01 5.72
N VAL A 103 -5.71 -1.37 5.28
CA VAL A 103 -6.89 -1.05 6.08
C VAL A 103 -8.17 -1.61 5.45
N SER A 104 -8.04 -2.54 4.50
CA SER A 104 -9.15 -3.08 3.70
C SER A 104 -10.22 -3.79 4.55
N SER A 105 -9.83 -4.34 5.70
CA SER A 105 -10.72 -4.99 6.67
C SER A 105 -11.57 -4.02 7.49
N LEU A 106 -11.20 -2.73 7.54
CA LEU A 106 -11.87 -1.70 8.32
C LEU A 106 -13.08 -1.12 7.57
N ILE A 107 -14.08 -1.96 7.32
CA ILE A 107 -15.25 -1.61 6.50
C ILE A 107 -16.13 -0.51 7.11
N ASN A 108 -16.02 -0.28 8.42
CA ASN A 108 -16.74 0.78 9.16
C ASN A 108 -15.95 2.10 9.23
N LEU A 109 -14.77 2.16 8.62
CA LEU A 109 -13.89 3.34 8.70
C LEU A 109 -14.54 4.53 7.98
N GLU A 110 -14.80 5.60 8.73
CA GLU A 110 -15.34 6.87 8.25
C GLU A 110 -14.25 7.95 8.16
N THR A 111 -13.26 7.91 9.04
CA THR A 111 -12.15 8.89 9.09
C THR A 111 -10.81 8.18 9.09
N LEU A 112 -9.96 8.53 8.13
CA LEU A 112 -8.57 8.09 8.08
C LEU A 112 -7.64 9.30 8.02
N ARG A 113 -6.66 9.36 8.93
CA ARG A 113 -5.52 10.27 8.86
C ARG A 113 -4.22 9.50 8.80
N CYS A 114 -3.51 9.65 7.69
CA CYS A 114 -2.26 8.98 7.38
C CYS A 114 -1.34 9.89 6.55
N TRP A 115 -1.11 11.11 7.02
CA TRP A 115 -0.06 11.99 6.49
C TRP A 115 1.31 11.63 7.09
N ASP A 116 2.40 11.92 6.38
CA ASP A 116 3.79 11.62 6.78
C ASP A 116 4.06 10.12 6.98
N ILE A 117 3.65 9.30 6.01
CA ILE A 117 3.93 7.85 5.93
C ILE A 117 4.80 7.53 4.70
N ASP A 118 5.91 8.26 4.59
CA ASP A 118 6.81 8.40 3.43
C ASP A 118 7.47 7.12 2.87
N GLN A 119 7.14 5.94 3.35
CA GLN A 119 7.58 4.65 2.77
C GLN A 119 6.48 3.96 1.95
N VAL A 120 5.23 4.40 2.08
CA VAL A 120 4.07 3.77 1.43
C VAL A 120 3.94 4.30 -0.01
N VAL A 121 3.97 3.38 -0.97
CA VAL A 121 3.92 3.71 -2.41
C VAL A 121 2.50 3.64 -2.96
N SER A 122 1.62 2.85 -2.33
CA SER A 122 0.24 2.68 -2.78
C SER A 122 -0.71 2.51 -1.60
N ILE A 123 -1.85 3.18 -1.66
CA ILE A 123 -2.94 3.01 -0.69
C ILE A 123 -4.21 2.62 -1.47
N ASP A 124 -4.83 1.52 -1.06
CA ASP A 124 -6.10 1.05 -1.63
C ASP A 124 -7.22 1.10 -0.59
N LEU A 125 -8.18 2.00 -0.80
CA LEU A 125 -9.34 2.22 0.07
C LEU A 125 -10.66 1.78 -0.58
N SER A 126 -10.59 0.95 -1.64
CA SER A 126 -11.78 0.44 -2.35
C SER A 126 -12.77 -0.33 -1.47
N SER A 127 -12.31 -0.91 -0.36
CA SER A 127 -13.15 -1.64 0.60
C SER A 127 -13.72 -0.76 1.73
N ASN A 128 -13.22 0.47 1.90
CA ASN A 128 -13.63 1.38 2.97
C ASN A 128 -14.86 2.20 2.55
N ILE A 129 -15.99 1.52 2.34
CA ILE A 129 -17.22 2.06 1.74
C ILE A 129 -17.91 3.17 2.54
N ASN A 130 -17.53 3.39 3.79
CA ASN A 130 -18.10 4.41 4.67
C ASN A 130 -17.21 5.66 4.82
N LEU A 131 -16.09 5.74 4.08
CA LEU A 131 -15.12 6.82 4.24
C LEU A 131 -15.70 8.19 3.87
N THR A 132 -15.71 9.13 4.82
CA THR A 132 -16.20 10.51 4.65
C THR A 132 -15.11 11.57 4.83
N SER A 133 -13.96 11.21 5.41
CA SER A 133 -12.81 12.09 5.59
C SER A 133 -11.49 11.32 5.41
N LEU A 134 -10.66 11.78 4.48
CA LEU A 134 -9.30 11.29 4.26
C LEU A 134 -8.31 12.45 4.34
N GLU A 135 -7.35 12.37 5.27
CA GLU A 135 -6.19 13.27 5.34
C GLU A 135 -4.93 12.42 5.12
N CYS A 136 -4.36 12.52 3.93
CA CYS A 136 -3.25 11.71 3.40
C CYS A 136 -2.27 12.59 2.60
N ASP A 137 -2.16 13.86 3.00
CA ASP A 137 -1.19 14.84 2.52
C ASP A 137 0.23 14.51 3.01
N VAL A 138 1.23 15.21 2.49
CA VAL A 138 2.64 15.09 2.93
C VAL A 138 3.11 13.63 2.87
N ASN A 139 2.97 13.01 1.69
CA ASN A 139 3.38 11.63 1.45
C ASN A 139 4.22 11.58 0.17
N ASP A 140 5.53 11.74 0.32
CA ASP A 140 6.44 11.94 -0.81
C ASP A 140 6.57 10.69 -1.68
N SER A 141 6.48 9.49 -1.10
CA SER A 141 6.63 8.22 -1.86
C SER A 141 5.34 7.69 -2.45
N LEU A 142 4.18 8.26 -2.11
CA LEU A 142 2.88 7.75 -2.56
C LEU A 142 2.72 7.99 -4.05
N GLU A 143 2.64 6.92 -4.84
CA GLU A 143 2.46 6.98 -6.30
C GLU A 143 1.00 6.75 -6.70
N PHE A 144 0.23 6.04 -5.87
CA PHE A 144 -1.13 5.63 -6.17
C PHE A 144 -2.05 5.67 -4.96
N LEU A 145 -3.23 6.26 -5.14
CA LEU A 145 -4.30 6.26 -4.16
C LEU A 145 -5.60 5.82 -4.84
N ASN A 146 -6.22 4.75 -4.33
CA ASN A 146 -7.53 4.31 -4.78
C ASN A 146 -8.60 4.67 -3.74
N ILE A 147 -9.53 5.53 -4.12
CA ILE A 147 -10.72 5.87 -3.34
C ILE A 147 -12.01 5.49 -4.09
N GLN A 148 -11.94 4.66 -5.13
CA GLN A 148 -13.11 4.14 -5.84
C GLN A 148 -13.82 3.07 -4.98
N ASN A 149 -14.60 3.54 -4.00
CA ASN A 149 -15.28 2.73 -2.99
C ASN A 149 -16.80 2.88 -3.03
N GLY A 150 -17.35 3.54 -4.05
CA GLY A 150 -18.77 3.84 -4.20
C GLY A 150 -19.29 4.95 -3.30
N ASN A 151 -18.42 5.68 -2.57
CA ASN A 151 -18.80 6.66 -1.57
C ASN A 151 -18.24 8.08 -1.81
N ASN A 152 -17.62 8.36 -2.96
CA ASN A 152 -17.01 9.67 -3.25
C ASN A 152 -17.97 10.86 -3.12
N GLN A 153 -19.29 10.68 -3.31
CA GLN A 153 -20.28 11.74 -3.13
C GLN A 153 -20.51 12.13 -1.65
N ASN A 154 -20.20 11.23 -0.71
CA ASN A 154 -20.27 11.49 0.73
C ASN A 154 -18.88 11.80 1.34
N LEU A 155 -17.81 11.74 0.54
CA LEU A 155 -16.47 12.11 0.96
C LEU A 155 -16.35 13.64 1.02
N VAL A 156 -16.50 14.19 2.22
CA VAL A 156 -16.52 15.64 2.47
C VAL A 156 -15.11 16.23 2.49
N ARG A 157 -14.12 15.46 2.95
CA ARG A 157 -12.73 15.90 3.04
C ARG A 157 -11.80 14.92 2.35
N LEU A 158 -10.93 15.44 1.48
CA LEU A 158 -9.86 14.69 0.84
C LEU A 158 -8.62 15.58 0.76
N TRP A 159 -7.65 15.40 1.66
CA TRP A 159 -6.37 16.10 1.61
C TRP A 159 -5.29 15.13 1.14
N THR A 160 -4.68 15.47 0.01
CA THR A 160 -3.67 14.66 -0.71
C THR A 160 -2.64 15.56 -1.40
N ASP A 161 -2.55 16.81 -0.96
CA ASP A 161 -1.54 17.76 -1.41
C ASP A 161 -0.20 17.52 -0.72
N SER A 162 0.86 18.14 -1.24
CA SER A 162 2.24 17.88 -0.80
C SER A 162 2.62 16.38 -0.94
N SER A 163 2.16 15.75 -2.02
CA SER A 163 2.44 14.36 -2.38
C SER A 163 2.94 14.32 -3.83
N PRO A 164 4.17 14.81 -4.09
CA PRO A 164 4.65 15.11 -5.44
C PRO A 164 4.72 13.92 -6.39
N ASN A 165 4.82 12.68 -5.87
CA ASN A 165 4.84 11.46 -6.68
C ASN A 165 3.44 10.87 -6.93
N LEU A 166 2.38 11.40 -6.30
CA LEU A 166 1.01 10.93 -6.50
C LEU A 166 0.48 11.51 -7.81
N VAL A 167 0.55 10.73 -8.89
CA VAL A 167 0.15 11.18 -10.24
C VAL A 167 -1.35 11.00 -10.47
N CYS A 168 -1.95 9.97 -9.88
CA CYS A 168 -3.33 9.60 -10.13
C CYS A 168 -4.04 9.14 -8.84
N ILE A 169 -5.21 9.71 -8.61
CA ILE A 169 -6.16 9.28 -7.58
C ILE A 169 -7.33 8.61 -8.30
N GLN A 170 -7.54 7.33 -8.03
CA GLN A 170 -8.62 6.56 -8.65
C GLN A 170 -9.93 6.84 -7.91
N VAL A 171 -10.95 7.27 -8.66
CA VAL A 171 -12.24 7.77 -8.13
C VAL A 171 -13.43 7.02 -8.72
N ASP A 172 -14.60 7.17 -8.10
CA ASP A 172 -15.86 6.59 -8.57
C ASP A 172 -16.40 7.26 -9.85
N ASP A 173 -16.27 8.58 -9.94
CA ASP A 173 -16.76 9.41 -11.05
C ASP A 173 -15.75 10.55 -11.31
N GLU A 174 -15.10 10.50 -12.47
CA GLU A 174 -14.04 11.46 -12.83
C GLU A 174 -14.58 12.89 -12.94
N VAL A 175 -15.81 13.05 -13.45
CA VAL A 175 -16.43 14.36 -13.66
C VAL A 175 -16.79 15.00 -12.33
N TYR A 176 -17.37 14.24 -11.41
CA TYR A 176 -17.68 14.67 -10.05
C TYR A 176 -16.42 15.11 -9.31
N ALA A 177 -15.35 14.28 -9.36
CA ALA A 177 -14.09 14.56 -8.68
C ALA A 177 -13.39 15.81 -9.21
N ASN A 178 -13.34 16.00 -10.54
CA ASN A 178 -12.71 17.17 -11.15
C ASN A 178 -13.52 18.47 -10.99
N ASN A 179 -14.79 18.40 -10.59
CA ASN A 179 -15.59 19.57 -10.23
C ASN A 179 -15.37 20.01 -8.77
N GLN A 180 -14.71 19.20 -7.94
CA GLN A 180 -14.37 19.59 -6.57
C GLN A 180 -13.28 20.66 -6.57
N THR A 181 -13.27 21.50 -5.54
CA THR A 181 -12.27 22.55 -5.38
C THR A 181 -11.57 22.44 -4.04
N CYS A 182 -10.30 22.85 -3.98
CA CYS A 182 -9.59 23.00 -2.71
C CYS A 182 -9.97 24.33 -2.05
N ASN A 183 -11.24 24.46 -1.64
CA ASN A 183 -11.74 25.59 -0.87
C ASN A 183 -12.32 25.08 0.45
N ASN A 184 -12.18 25.85 1.53
CA ASN A 184 -12.78 25.52 2.84
C ASN A 184 -12.55 24.06 3.32
N ASN A 185 -11.37 23.50 3.06
CA ASN A 185 -10.97 22.16 3.53
C ASN A 185 -11.70 20.97 2.85
N GLU A 186 -12.12 21.12 1.58
CA GLU A 186 -12.72 20.06 0.77
C GLU A 186 -11.67 19.12 0.15
N TRP A 187 -11.59 19.06 -1.19
CA TRP A 187 -10.72 18.15 -1.94
C TRP A 187 -9.47 18.89 -2.44
N CYS A 188 -8.34 18.59 -1.84
CA CYS A 188 -7.04 19.18 -2.09
C CYS A 188 -6.07 18.12 -2.60
N LYS A 189 -5.38 18.43 -3.70
CA LYS A 189 -4.35 17.62 -4.34
C LYS A 189 -3.33 18.52 -5.00
N ASP A 190 -2.16 17.97 -5.30
CA ASP A 190 -1.15 18.69 -6.07
C ASP A 190 -1.63 18.99 -7.50
N ILE A 191 -1.05 20.04 -8.08
CA ILE A 191 -1.35 20.46 -9.47
C ILE A 191 -0.99 19.36 -10.48
N SER A 192 0.00 18.52 -10.17
CA SER A 192 0.46 17.39 -10.98
C SER A 192 -0.42 16.15 -10.87
N THR A 193 -1.27 16.06 -9.84
CA THR A 193 -2.14 14.92 -9.58
C THR A 193 -3.42 15.02 -10.40
N THR A 194 -3.94 13.89 -10.87
CA THR A 194 -5.21 13.82 -11.62
C THR A 194 -6.21 12.90 -10.92
N TYR A 195 -7.51 13.18 -11.08
CA TYR A 195 -8.57 12.23 -10.74
C TYR A 195 -8.94 11.43 -11.99
N ASN A 196 -9.06 10.11 -11.88
CA ASN A 196 -9.51 9.27 -12.99
C ASN A 196 -10.29 8.04 -12.49
N GLU A 197 -11.25 7.54 -13.27
CA GLU A 197 -11.95 6.29 -12.96
C GLU A 197 -11.07 5.05 -13.17
N ASN A 198 -10.05 5.17 -14.03
CA ASN A 198 -9.10 4.12 -14.37
C ASN A 198 -7.69 4.69 -14.33
N CYS A 199 -7.13 4.83 -13.14
CA CYS A 199 -5.71 5.05 -12.98
C CYS A 199 -4.97 3.81 -13.47
N THR A 200 -4.55 3.79 -14.73
CA THR A 200 -3.62 2.76 -15.18
C THR A 200 -2.35 2.93 -14.35
N LEU A 201 -2.06 1.96 -13.48
CA LEU A 201 -0.74 1.74 -12.88
C LEU A 201 0.24 1.34 -13.99
N GLY A 202 0.40 2.23 -14.98
CA GLY A 202 1.47 2.15 -15.94
C GLY A 202 2.72 2.35 -15.12
N ILE A 203 3.53 1.30 -15.01
CA ILE A 203 4.97 1.39 -14.81
C ILE A 203 5.40 2.63 -15.59
N ASN A 204 5.63 3.76 -14.91
CA ASN A 204 5.90 5.08 -15.50
C ASN A 204 6.01 5.01 -17.03
N GLU A 205 4.92 5.26 -17.78
CA GLU A 205 4.96 5.22 -19.25
C GLU A 205 6.08 6.13 -19.80
N PHE A 206 6.58 7.04 -18.97
CA PHE A 206 7.79 7.83 -19.13
C PHE A 206 9.10 7.05 -19.34
N ASN A 207 9.17 5.73 -19.20
CA ASN A 207 10.45 4.98 -19.37
C ASN A 207 10.44 3.81 -20.35
N TYR A 208 9.29 3.40 -20.90
CA TYR A 208 9.29 2.35 -21.94
C TYR A 208 9.76 2.90 -23.30
N ASN A 209 9.47 4.16 -23.64
CA ASN A 209 9.87 4.75 -24.92
C ASN A 209 11.25 5.42 -24.92
N ALA A 210 11.91 5.50 -23.76
CA ALA A 210 13.21 6.14 -23.63
C ALA A 210 14.34 5.40 -24.36
N ILE A 211 14.19 4.07 -24.53
CA ILE A 211 15.09 3.22 -25.32
C ILE A 211 14.23 2.31 -26.21
N ASN A 212 14.29 2.51 -27.52
CA ASN A 212 13.67 1.67 -28.53
C ASN A 212 14.72 0.75 -29.16
N VAL A 213 14.37 -0.53 -29.32
CA VAL A 213 15.24 -1.55 -29.93
C VAL A 213 14.58 -2.11 -31.18
N PHE A 214 15.29 -2.09 -32.30
CA PHE A 214 14.76 -2.58 -33.58
C PHE A 214 15.86 -3.14 -34.49
N PRO A 215 15.54 -4.08 -35.39
CA PRO A 215 14.25 -4.73 -35.52
C PRO A 215 13.99 -5.70 -34.36
N ASN A 216 12.74 -5.93 -34.01
CA ASN A 216 12.36 -6.97 -33.05
C ASN A 216 11.10 -7.66 -33.60
N PRO A 217 11.17 -8.90 -34.11
CA PRO A 217 12.30 -9.84 -34.06
C PRO A 217 13.57 -9.42 -34.84
N THR A 218 14.71 -9.96 -34.47
CA THR A 218 16.01 -9.71 -35.12
C THR A 218 16.75 -11.00 -35.47
N LYS A 219 17.57 -10.96 -36.53
CA LYS A 219 18.45 -12.05 -36.93
C LYS A 219 19.83 -11.99 -36.32
N ASN A 220 20.53 -10.86 -36.36
CA ASN A 220 21.93 -10.79 -35.92
C ASN A 220 22.28 -9.49 -35.20
N GLU A 221 21.52 -8.41 -35.40
CA GLU A 221 21.88 -7.09 -34.88
C GLU A 221 20.63 -6.35 -34.40
N LEU A 222 20.75 -5.63 -33.29
CA LEU A 222 19.78 -4.63 -32.86
C LEU A 222 20.37 -3.24 -32.98
N THR A 223 19.56 -2.32 -33.48
CA THR A 223 19.78 -0.88 -33.37
C THR A 223 19.01 -0.35 -32.17
N ILE A 224 19.63 0.58 -31.46
CA ILE A 224 19.07 1.26 -30.30
C ILE A 224 18.83 2.72 -30.65
N ASN A 225 17.61 3.19 -30.48
CA ASN A 225 17.31 4.62 -30.45
C ASN A 225 16.96 5.01 -29.03
N SER A 226 17.70 5.95 -28.44
CA SER A 226 17.56 6.31 -27.04
C SER A 226 17.66 7.82 -26.85
N ASN A 227 16.75 8.37 -26.03
CA ASN A 227 16.83 9.76 -25.56
C ASN A 227 17.70 9.88 -24.30
N LEU A 228 18.23 8.75 -23.79
CA LEU A 228 19.10 8.65 -22.63
C LEU A 228 20.53 8.27 -23.02
N SER A 229 21.50 8.68 -22.19
CA SER A 229 22.90 8.26 -22.34
C SER A 229 23.09 6.85 -21.80
N VAL A 230 23.02 5.84 -22.67
CA VAL A 230 23.13 4.42 -22.30
C VAL A 230 24.60 4.01 -22.28
N GLU A 231 25.11 3.65 -21.10
CA GLU A 231 26.53 3.31 -20.92
C GLU A 231 26.82 1.84 -21.23
N SER A 232 25.91 0.96 -20.81
CA SER A 232 26.08 -0.48 -20.95
C SER A 232 24.76 -1.23 -21.02
N PHE A 233 24.85 -2.47 -21.47
CA PHE A 233 23.72 -3.39 -21.50
C PHE A 233 24.14 -4.79 -21.04
N LYS A 234 23.16 -5.52 -20.51
CA LYS A 234 23.26 -6.93 -20.14
C LYS A 234 22.11 -7.69 -20.80
N ILE A 235 22.38 -8.86 -21.36
CA ILE A 235 21.37 -9.73 -21.97
C ILE A 235 21.20 -10.95 -21.09
N TYR A 236 19.96 -11.28 -20.77
CA TYR A 236 19.56 -12.43 -19.99
C TYR A 236 18.65 -13.33 -20.82
N SER A 237 18.81 -14.64 -20.67
CA SER A 237 17.84 -15.60 -21.19
C SER A 237 16.60 -15.69 -20.29
N THR A 238 15.55 -16.37 -20.74
CA THR A 238 14.26 -16.48 -20.03
C THR A 238 14.33 -17.14 -18.65
N ASN A 239 15.37 -17.93 -18.39
CA ASN A 239 15.61 -18.53 -17.07
C ASN A 239 16.46 -17.63 -16.14
N GLY A 240 16.74 -16.39 -16.53
CA GLY A 240 17.53 -15.43 -15.75
C GLY A 240 19.05 -15.54 -15.92
N LYS A 241 19.57 -16.50 -16.71
CA LYS A 241 21.02 -16.61 -16.96
C LYS A 241 21.53 -15.42 -17.79
N LEU A 242 22.57 -14.75 -17.30
CA LEU A 242 23.32 -13.72 -18.03
C LEU A 242 24.06 -14.37 -19.21
N VAL A 243 23.77 -13.91 -20.44
CA VAL A 243 24.38 -14.42 -21.68
C VAL A 243 25.33 -13.41 -22.34
N MET A 244 25.18 -12.11 -22.06
CA MET A 244 26.09 -11.07 -22.57
C MET A 244 26.11 -9.85 -21.64
N SER A 245 27.27 -9.20 -21.52
CA SER A 245 27.42 -7.92 -20.83
C SER A 245 28.48 -7.08 -21.53
N LYS A 246 28.10 -5.93 -22.10
CA LYS A 246 29.01 -5.05 -22.86
C LYS A 246 28.64 -3.57 -22.67
N LYS A 247 29.61 -2.68 -22.89
CA LYS A 247 29.33 -1.24 -23.08
C LYS A 247 28.65 -1.03 -24.43
N LEU A 248 27.74 -0.05 -24.51
CA LEU A 248 27.09 0.26 -25.77
C LEU A 248 28.05 1.04 -26.69
N GLN A 249 28.18 0.61 -27.94
CA GLN A 249 28.99 1.28 -28.96
C GLN A 249 28.16 1.45 -30.22
N ASN A 250 28.23 2.64 -30.83
CA ASN A 250 27.55 2.97 -32.09
C ASN A 250 26.04 2.64 -32.12
N ASN A 251 25.38 2.70 -30.96
CA ASN A 251 23.94 2.41 -30.81
C ASN A 251 23.51 1.05 -31.38
N LYS A 252 24.41 0.05 -31.38
CA LYS A 252 24.17 -1.27 -31.93
C LYS A 252 24.55 -2.39 -30.97
N ILE A 253 23.85 -3.52 -31.08
CA ILE A 253 24.15 -4.75 -30.35
C ILE A 253 24.24 -5.90 -31.35
N ASP A 254 25.38 -6.55 -31.40
CA ASP A 254 25.60 -7.78 -32.15
C ASP A 254 25.16 -9.00 -31.32
N LEU A 255 24.27 -9.80 -31.90
CA LEU A 255 23.65 -11.01 -31.36
C LEU A 255 24.01 -12.27 -32.15
N PHE A 256 24.97 -12.21 -33.07
CA PHE A 256 25.34 -13.32 -33.95
C PHE A 256 25.65 -14.63 -33.18
N ASN A 257 26.22 -14.52 -31.99
CA ASN A 257 26.59 -15.65 -31.14
C ASN A 257 25.46 -16.16 -30.23
N LEU A 258 24.25 -15.61 -30.34
CA LEU A 258 23.08 -16.07 -29.58
C LEU A 258 22.21 -16.98 -30.46
N ASN A 259 21.78 -18.09 -29.88
CA ASN A 259 20.80 -18.97 -30.48
C ASN A 259 19.44 -18.27 -30.61
N SER A 260 18.60 -18.77 -31.50
CA SER A 260 17.21 -18.31 -31.63
C SER A 260 16.45 -18.50 -30.31
N GLY A 261 15.65 -17.51 -29.93
CA GLY A 261 14.93 -17.51 -28.67
C GLY A 261 14.55 -16.13 -28.15
N ILE A 262 13.89 -16.11 -26.99
CA ILE A 262 13.50 -14.89 -26.29
C ILE A 262 14.62 -14.49 -25.32
N TYR A 263 14.94 -13.20 -25.30
CA TYR A 263 15.91 -12.62 -24.36
C TYR A 263 15.39 -11.32 -23.76
N PHE A 264 15.96 -10.96 -22.62
CA PHE A 264 15.72 -9.68 -21.95
C PHE A 264 17.01 -8.87 -21.91
N ILE A 265 17.00 -7.67 -22.49
CA ILE A 265 18.11 -6.74 -22.47
C ILE A 265 17.87 -5.71 -21.37
N LYS A 266 18.74 -5.69 -20.37
CA LYS A 266 18.79 -4.70 -19.31
C LYS A 266 19.79 -3.61 -19.69
N PHE A 267 19.32 -2.39 -19.91
CA PHE A 267 20.12 -1.20 -20.17
C PHE A 267 20.42 -0.46 -18.87
N GLN A 268 21.65 0.03 -18.73
CA GLN A 268 22.08 0.90 -17.64
C GLN A 268 22.35 2.31 -18.18
N SER A 269 21.70 3.31 -17.61
CA SER A 269 21.92 4.73 -17.92
C SER A 269 21.94 5.53 -16.62
N GLN A 270 23.12 6.05 -16.24
CA GLN A 270 23.33 6.75 -14.96
C GLN A 270 22.72 5.98 -13.77
N ASN A 271 21.60 6.45 -13.23
CA ASN A 271 20.89 5.85 -12.08
C ASN A 271 19.65 5.02 -12.46
N LYS A 272 19.40 4.79 -13.75
CA LYS A 272 18.19 4.11 -14.24
C LYS A 272 18.52 2.76 -14.89
N THR A 273 17.63 1.80 -14.66
CA THR A 273 17.61 0.49 -15.33
C THR A 273 16.37 0.41 -16.21
N ILE A 274 16.53 0.04 -17.48
CA ILE A 274 15.41 -0.23 -18.41
C ILE A 274 15.55 -1.64 -18.96
N ILE A 275 14.47 -2.40 -19.02
CA ILE A 275 14.47 -3.78 -19.53
C ILE A 275 13.62 -3.87 -20.80
N LYS A 276 14.17 -4.48 -21.85
CA LYS A 276 13.48 -4.76 -23.12
C LYS A 276 13.49 -6.24 -23.45
N LYS A 277 12.31 -6.78 -23.78
CA LYS A 277 12.17 -8.12 -24.36
C LYS A 277 12.50 -8.07 -25.85
N ILE A 278 13.32 -9.01 -26.32
CA ILE A 278 13.64 -9.19 -27.74
C ILE A 278 13.44 -10.64 -28.17
N ILE A 279 13.22 -10.83 -29.46
CA ILE A 279 13.07 -12.13 -30.12
C ILE A 279 14.22 -12.26 -31.13
N LYS A 280 15.08 -13.26 -30.94
CA LYS A 280 16.16 -13.64 -31.86
C LYS A 280 15.69 -14.79 -32.73
N GLU A 281 15.76 -14.61 -34.04
CA GLU A 281 15.48 -15.63 -35.06
C GLU A 281 16.75 -16.33 -35.55
#